data_AF-L7QVV9-F1
#
_entry.id   AF-L7QVV9-F1
#
_cell.length_a   1.000
_cell.length_b   1.000
_cell.length_c   1.000
_cell.angle_alpha   90.00
_cell.angle_beta   90.00
_cell.angle_gamma   90.00
#
_symmetry.space_group_name_H-M   'P 1'
#
loop_
_entity.id
_entity.type
_entity.pdbx_description
1 polymer ?
#
loop_
_entity_poly.entity_id
_entity_poly.type
_entity_poly.pdbx_seq_one_letter_code
_entity_poly.pdbx_strand_id
1 'polypeptide(L)'
;QKKQKSRAFCYFCQAVQRLPVCAQCGKGKCMGKAGDCVVRHPALHVTGLAMVGAICDYCEAWVCHGRKCLTTHACACPLADAVCLECERGVWEHGGRVFRCCFCDGFL
;
A
#
# COMPACT_ATOMS: atom_id res chain seq x y z
N GLN A 1 -18.76 17.60 -12.56
CA GLN A 1 -17.31 17.27 -12.46
C GLN A 1 -17.06 16.52 -11.14
N LYS A 2 -16.67 15.24 -11.18
CA LYS A 2 -16.29 14.52 -9.94
C LYS A 2 -14.93 15.03 -9.50
N LYS A 3 -14.89 15.94 -8.52
CA LYS A 3 -13.62 16.37 -7.91
C LYS A 3 -13.08 15.20 -7.09
N GLN A 4 -11.87 14.73 -7.43
CA GLN A 4 -11.12 13.85 -6.55
C GLN A 4 -10.95 14.56 -5.20
N LYS A 5 -11.44 13.95 -4.12
CA LYS A 5 -11.28 14.49 -2.77
C LYS A 5 -10.09 13.76 -2.16
N SER A 6 -9.01 14.48 -1.89
CA SER A 6 -7.88 13.96 -1.13
C SER A 6 -8.39 13.39 0.20
N ARG A 7 -8.07 12.12 0.47
CA ARG A 7 -8.34 11.50 1.76
C ARG A 7 -7.12 11.70 2.64
N ALA A 8 -7.21 12.67 3.54
CA ALA A 8 -6.16 12.91 4.52
C ALA A 8 -6.20 11.84 5.62
N PHE A 9 -5.04 11.42 6.09
CA PHE A 9 -4.86 10.63 7.30
C PHE A 9 -3.64 11.15 8.06
N CYS A 10 -3.59 10.87 9.35
CA CYS A 10 -2.45 11.22 10.21
C CYS A 10 -2.14 10.04 11.11
N TYR A 11 -0.97 9.44 10.90
CA TYR A 11 -0.52 8.28 11.67
C TYR A 11 -0.13 8.66 13.10
N PHE A 12 0.41 9.87 13.32
CA PHE A 12 0.75 10.38 14.66
C PHE A 12 -0.48 10.52 15.55
N CYS A 13 -1.55 11.08 15.01
CA CYS A 13 -2.78 11.37 15.72
C CYS A 13 -3.85 10.29 15.54
N GLN A 14 -3.51 9.16 14.89
CA GLN A 14 -4.38 8.03 14.57
C GLN A 14 -5.70 8.43 13.85
N ALA A 15 -5.70 9.55 13.14
CA ALA A 15 -6.84 10.01 12.38
C ALA A 15 -6.87 9.28 11.03
N VAL A 16 -7.61 8.18 10.95
CA VAL A 16 -7.80 7.36 9.74
C VAL A 16 -9.27 7.35 9.33
N GLN A 17 -9.57 7.83 8.12
CA GLN A 17 -10.94 7.90 7.59
C GLN A 17 -11.53 6.54 7.19
N ARG A 18 -10.67 5.53 6.96
CA ARG A 18 -11.06 4.15 6.66
C ARG A 18 -9.98 3.23 7.20
N LEU A 19 -10.39 2.02 7.61
CA LEU A 19 -9.45 0.96 7.94
C LEU A 19 -8.53 0.69 6.73
N PRO A 20 -7.19 0.73 6.91
CA PRO A 20 -6.24 0.30 5.90
C PRO A 20 -6.53 -1.14 5.47
N VAL A 21 -6.34 -1.40 4.18
CA VAL A 21 -6.48 -2.72 3.59
C VAL A 21 -5.16 -3.07 2.92
N CYS A 22 -4.65 -4.27 3.16
CA CYS A 22 -3.40 -4.71 2.55
C CYS A 22 -3.56 -4.78 1.03
N ALA A 23 -2.70 -4.07 0.29
CA ALA A 23 -2.69 -4.06 -1.17
C ALA A 23 -2.32 -5.42 -1.77
N GLN A 24 -1.64 -6.29 -1.02
CA GLN A 24 -1.25 -7.62 -1.50
C GLN A 24 -2.30 -8.70 -1.26
N CYS A 25 -2.91 -8.77 -0.08
CA CYS A 25 -3.85 -9.85 0.28
C CYS A 25 -5.29 -9.40 0.49
N GLY A 26 -5.58 -8.09 0.37
CA GLY A 26 -6.93 -7.54 0.53
C GLY A 26 -7.49 -7.60 1.96
N LYS A 27 -6.71 -8.05 2.94
CA LYS A 27 -7.18 -8.15 4.33
C LYS A 27 -7.26 -6.76 4.97
N GLY A 28 -8.40 -6.47 5.61
CA GLY A 28 -8.61 -5.33 6.52
C GLY A 28 -8.46 -5.67 8.01
N LYS A 29 -8.07 -6.92 8.33
CA LYS A 29 -7.95 -7.47 9.69
C LYS A 29 -6.97 -8.67 9.70
N CYS A 30 -5.94 -8.70 10.57
CA CYS A 30 -5.13 -9.92 10.83
C CYS A 30 -5.82 -10.74 11.94
N MET A 31 -5.89 -12.05 11.77
CA MET A 31 -6.53 -12.97 12.73
C MET A 31 -5.48 -13.54 13.68
N GLY A 32 -5.63 -13.34 15.00
CA GLY A 32 -4.60 -13.69 15.99
C GLY A 32 -4.28 -15.18 16.13
N LYS A 33 -5.16 -16.09 15.69
CA LYS A 33 -4.96 -17.54 15.82
C LYS A 33 -4.37 -18.22 14.56
N ALA A 34 -4.36 -17.52 13.42
CA ALA A 34 -3.92 -18.10 12.15
C ALA A 34 -3.40 -17.00 11.22
N GLY A 35 -2.08 -16.98 11.01
CA GLY A 35 -1.45 -16.05 10.08
C GLY A 35 0.07 -16.19 10.05
N ASP A 36 0.66 -15.82 8.93
CA ASP A 36 2.10 -15.66 8.72
C ASP A 36 2.60 -14.27 9.14
N CYS A 37 1.83 -13.56 9.99
CA CYS A 37 2.13 -12.24 10.53
C CYS A 37 3.52 -12.28 11.24
N VAL A 38 4.51 -11.48 10.80
CA VAL A 38 5.89 -11.48 11.35
C VAL A 38 5.96 -10.92 12.77
N VAL A 39 4.94 -10.16 13.15
CA VAL A 39 4.65 -9.77 14.53
C VAL A 39 3.44 -10.60 14.97
N ARG A 40 3.60 -11.40 16.03
CA ARG A 40 2.52 -12.24 16.56
C ARG A 40 1.53 -11.40 17.35
N HIS A 41 0.24 -11.66 17.16
CA HIS A 41 -0.83 -11.06 17.94
C HIS A 41 -1.42 -12.12 18.87
N PRO A 42 -1.17 -12.05 20.19
CA PRO A 42 -1.71 -13.03 21.12
C PRO A 42 -3.24 -12.85 21.23
N ALA A 43 -4.00 -13.82 20.72
CA ALA A 43 -5.46 -13.95 20.84
C ALA A 43 -6.34 -12.77 20.36
N LEU A 44 -5.73 -11.70 19.83
CA LEU A 44 -6.42 -10.50 19.38
C LEU A 44 -6.44 -10.43 17.86
N HIS A 45 -7.55 -9.93 17.32
CA HIS A 45 -7.59 -9.50 15.95
C HIS A 45 -7.08 -8.07 15.84
N VAL A 46 -6.26 -7.80 14.84
CA VAL A 46 -5.65 -6.48 14.66
C VAL A 46 -6.17 -5.82 13.38
N THR A 47 -6.52 -4.54 13.48
CA THR A 47 -7.06 -3.70 12.40
C THR A 47 -6.32 -2.36 12.39
N GLY A 48 -6.64 -1.49 11.42
CA GLY A 48 -6.15 -0.11 11.45
C GLY A 48 -4.68 0.00 11.07
N LEU A 49 -3.94 0.88 11.75
CA LEU A 49 -2.49 1.01 11.56
C LEU A 49 -1.70 -0.14 12.20
N ALA A 50 -2.26 -0.82 13.21
CA ALA A 50 -1.59 -1.93 13.89
C ALA A 50 -1.42 -3.19 13.01
N MET A 51 -2.14 -3.28 11.89
CA MET A 51 -2.00 -4.35 10.88
C MET A 51 -1.10 -3.96 9.70
N VAL A 52 -0.56 -2.74 9.68
CA VAL A 52 0.35 -2.28 8.63
C VAL A 52 1.77 -2.72 8.98
N GLY A 53 2.46 -3.34 8.02
CA GLY A 53 3.85 -3.77 8.15
C GLY A 53 4.83 -3.00 7.29
N ALA A 54 4.39 -2.51 6.14
CA ALA A 54 5.21 -1.74 5.22
C ALA A 54 4.35 -0.81 4.36
N ILE A 55 5.00 0.20 3.79
CA ILE A 55 4.52 0.98 2.65
C ILE A 55 5.35 0.56 1.46
N CYS A 56 4.72 0.31 0.31
CA CYS A 56 5.45 -0.03 -0.90
C CYS A 56 6.14 1.22 -1.47
N ASP A 57 7.45 1.17 -1.70
CA ASP A 57 8.18 2.29 -2.31
C ASP A 57 7.80 2.56 -3.76
N TYR A 58 7.16 1.60 -4.45
CA TYR A 58 6.72 1.77 -5.84
C TYR A 58 5.35 2.43 -5.97
N CYS A 59 4.41 2.07 -5.10
CA CYS A 59 3.00 2.50 -5.23
C CYS A 59 2.41 3.16 -4.01
N GLU A 60 3.23 3.45 -3.00
CA GLU A 60 2.87 4.04 -1.70
C GLU A 60 1.73 3.29 -0.97
N ALA A 61 1.44 2.04 -1.37
CA ALA A 61 0.32 1.28 -0.83
C ALA A 61 0.68 0.60 0.49
N TRP A 62 -0.31 0.49 1.37
CA TRP A 62 -0.19 -0.24 2.63
C TRP A 62 -0.08 -1.75 2.39
N VAL A 63 0.92 -2.37 3.00
CA VAL A 63 1.11 -3.82 3.01
C VAL A 63 1.04 -4.31 4.45
N CYS A 64 0.27 -5.38 4.70
CA CYS A 64 0.25 -5.96 6.05
C CYS A 64 1.57 -6.66 6.35
N HIS A 65 1.84 -6.81 7.64
CA HIS A 65 3.04 -7.49 8.14
C HIS A 65 2.98 -9.04 8.04
N GLY A 66 2.15 -9.59 7.15
CA GLY A 66 2.21 -11.00 6.78
C GLY A 66 3.51 -11.26 6.02
N ARG A 67 4.28 -12.28 6.40
CA ARG A 67 5.59 -12.59 5.79
C ARG A 67 5.49 -12.69 4.27
N LYS A 68 4.50 -13.42 3.76
CA LYS A 68 4.26 -13.53 2.32
C LYS A 68 4.03 -12.15 1.70
N CYS A 69 3.21 -11.31 2.33
CA CYS A 69 2.89 -10.00 1.77
C CYS A 69 4.13 -9.08 1.71
N LEU A 70 4.92 -9.06 2.77
CA LEU A 70 6.15 -8.27 2.85
C LEU A 70 7.19 -8.72 1.82
N THR A 71 7.34 -10.02 1.57
CA THR A 71 8.33 -10.54 0.61
C THR A 71 7.86 -10.51 -0.84
N THR A 72 6.55 -10.46 -1.11
CA THR A 72 6.04 -10.55 -2.49
C THR A 72 5.64 -9.21 -3.09
N HIS A 73 5.14 -8.28 -2.28
CA HIS A 73 4.44 -7.11 -2.84
C HIS A 73 5.35 -6.21 -3.69
N ALA A 74 6.52 -5.83 -3.15
CA ALA A 74 7.45 -4.97 -3.88
C ALA A 74 7.88 -5.62 -5.21
N CYS A 75 8.27 -6.90 -5.19
CA CYS A 75 8.71 -7.62 -6.38
C CYS A 75 7.61 -7.82 -7.44
N ALA A 76 6.34 -7.84 -7.04
CA ALA A 76 5.20 -8.01 -7.94
C ALA A 76 4.38 -6.72 -8.10
N CYS A 77 4.95 -5.57 -7.72
CA CYS A 77 4.23 -4.31 -7.76
C CYS A 77 3.99 -3.89 -9.22
N PRO A 78 2.75 -3.53 -9.61
CA PRO A 78 2.48 -3.05 -10.98
C PRO A 78 3.24 -1.77 -11.36
N LEU A 79 3.74 -1.03 -10.38
CA LEU A 79 4.53 0.18 -10.60
C LEU A 79 6.04 -0.05 -10.49
N ALA A 80 6.52 -1.29 -10.27
CA ALA A 80 7.96 -1.54 -10.14
C ALA A 80 8.75 -1.08 -11.38
N ASP A 81 8.17 -1.30 -12.57
CA ASP A 81 8.79 -0.99 -13.86
C ASP A 81 8.12 0.21 -14.56
N ALA A 82 7.36 1.04 -13.84
CA ALA A 82 6.67 2.17 -14.45
C ALA A 82 7.65 3.31 -14.79
N VAL A 83 7.48 3.89 -15.98
CA VAL A 83 8.29 4.98 -16.54
C VAL A 83 7.38 6.14 -16.93
N CYS A 84 7.65 7.33 -16.42
CA CYS A 84 6.87 8.54 -16.71
C CYS A 84 6.95 8.89 -18.20
N LEU A 85 5.79 9.03 -18.85
CA LEU A 85 5.69 9.33 -20.27
C LEU A 85 6.16 10.75 -20.63
N GLU A 86 6.23 11.67 -19.66
CA GLU A 86 6.62 13.06 -19.89
C GLU A 86 8.13 13.30 -19.74
N CYS A 87 8.79 12.58 -18.83
CA CYS A 87 10.20 12.83 -18.49
C CYS A 87 11.10 11.60 -18.59
N GLU A 88 10.56 10.44 -18.99
CA GLU A 88 11.27 9.16 -19.18
C GLU A 88 11.95 8.62 -17.92
N ARG A 89 11.66 9.19 -16.76
CA ARG A 89 12.20 8.76 -15.47
C ARG A 89 11.39 7.61 -14.87
N GLY A 90 12.05 6.72 -14.17
CA GLY A 90 11.44 5.58 -13.48
C GLY A 90 10.86 5.94 -12.11
N VAL A 91 10.07 5.04 -11.53
CA VAL A 91 9.39 5.23 -10.23
C VAL A 91 10.33 5.60 -9.09
N TRP A 92 11.55 5.08 -9.08
CA TRP A 92 12.57 5.42 -8.07
C TRP A 92 12.94 6.90 -8.09
N GLU A 93 13.03 7.50 -9.28
CA GLU A 93 13.35 8.93 -9.45
C GLU A 93 12.17 9.84 -9.05
N HIS A 94 10.96 9.27 -9.01
CA HIS A 94 9.74 9.92 -8.53
C HIS A 94 9.43 9.61 -7.05
N GLY A 95 10.24 8.78 -6.39
CA GLY A 95 10.01 8.35 -5.01
C GLY A 95 8.67 7.64 -4.82
N GLY A 96 8.24 6.81 -5.77
CA GLY A 96 6.98 6.05 -5.69
C GLY A 96 5.74 6.78 -6.20
N ARG A 97 5.88 8.02 -6.66
CA ARG A 97 4.76 8.88 -7.10
C ARG A 97 4.55 8.83 -8.60
N VAL A 98 4.13 7.67 -9.08
CA VAL A 98 3.76 7.46 -10.48
C VAL A 98 2.34 6.90 -10.55
N PHE A 99 1.53 7.36 -11.49
CA PHE A 99 0.14 6.95 -11.64
C PHE A 99 -0.22 6.62 -13.09
N ARG A 100 -1.16 5.69 -13.27
CA ARG A 100 -1.64 5.30 -14.59
C ARG A 100 -2.73 6.26 -15.08
N CYS A 101 -2.51 6.90 -16.22
CA CYS A 101 -3.46 7.77 -16.90
C CYS A 101 -4.70 6.97 -17.34
N CYS A 102 -5.90 7.49 -17.06
CA CYS A 102 -7.15 6.82 -17.42
C CYS A 102 -7.59 6.99 -18.88
N PHE A 103 -6.84 7.76 -19.68
CA PHE A 103 -7.15 8.03 -21.08
C PHE A 103 -6.25 7.26 -22.06
N CYS A 104 -4.96 7.13 -21.73
CA CYS A 104 -3.97 6.51 -22.61
C CYS A 104 -3.24 5.31 -21.99
N ASP A 105 -3.59 4.90 -20.77
CA ASP A 105 -2.93 3.83 -19.99
C ASP A 105 -1.41 4.04 -19.73
N GLY A 106 -0.84 5.16 -20.16
CA GLY A 106 0.53 5.56 -19.86
C GLY A 106 0.73 5.94 -18.39
N PHE A 107 1.97 5.87 -17.92
CA PHE A 107 2.35 6.28 -16.58
C PHE A 107 2.77 7.76 -16.56
N LEU A 108 2.37 8.48 -15.51
CA LEU A 108 2.63 9.90 -15.27
C LEU A 108 3.25 10.08 -13.88
#